data_AF-A0A1I0GIW2-F1
#
_entry.id   AF-A0A1I0GIW2-F1
#
_cell.length_a   1.000
_cell.length_b   1.000
_cell.length_c   1.000
_cell.angle_alpha   90.00
_cell.angle_beta   90.00
_cell.angle_gamma   90.00
#
_symmetry.space_group_name_H-M   'P 1'
#
loop_
_entity.id
_entity.type
_entity.pdbx_description
1 polymer ?
#
loop_
_entity_poly.entity_id
_entity_poly.type
_entity_poly.pdbx_seq_one_letter_code
_entity_poly.pdbx_strand_id
1 'polypeptide(L)' 'MKNIKVVARDEIINPETMQVYDDNGLRALNGYHEEIVPVDEPYDMDAFVQKYEEDHPELKGWIFQLFEL' A
#
# COMPACT_ATOMS: atom_id res chain seq x y z
N MET A 1 -12.53 -3.82 -17.46
CA MET A 1 -12.50 -3.42 -16.04
C MET A 1 -12.00 -4.58 -15.24
N LYS A 2 -10.98 -4.33 -14.42
CA LYS A 2 -10.33 -5.31 -13.56
C LYS A 2 -10.25 -4.74 -12.16
N ASN A 3 -10.30 -5.59 -11.14
CA ASN A 3 -10.06 -5.16 -9.78
C ASN A 3 -8.61 -5.45 -9.41
N ILE A 4 -7.97 -4.48 -8.77
CA ILE A 4 -6.68 -4.68 -8.14
C ILE A 4 -6.82 -4.41 -6.65
N LYS A 5 -6.08 -5.16 -5.85
CA LYS A 5 -5.89 -4.89 -4.43
C LYS A 5 -4.61 -4.09 -4.26
N VAL A 6 -4.75 -2.90 -3.67
CA VAL A 6 -3.66 -2.02 -3.27
C VAL A 6 -3.37 -2.28 -1.80
N VAL A 7 -2.10 -2.59 -1.48
CA VAL A 7 -1.62 -2.66 -0.11
C VAL A 7 -0.49 -1.65 0.04
N ALA A 8 -0.59 -0.73 0.99
CA ALA A 8 0.48 0.20 1.34
C ALA A 8 0.93 -0.05 2.79
N ARG A 9 2.25 -0.07 3.01
CA ARG A 9 2.86 -0.35 4.32
C ARG A 9 3.86 0.72 4.69
N ASP A 10 3.77 1.20 5.92
CA ASP A 10 4.80 2.03 6.52
C ASP A 10 6.00 1.18 6.98
N GLU A 11 7.20 1.76 6.98
CA GLU A 11 8.44 1.10 7.44
C GLU A 11 8.66 1.30 8.95
N ILE A 12 7.68 0.88 9.76
CA ILE A 12 7.80 0.97 11.21
C ILE A 12 8.68 -0.17 11.73
N ILE A 13 9.80 0.19 12.36
CA ILE A 13 10.72 -0.75 13.00
C ILE A 13 10.38 -0.89 14.48
N ASN A 14 10.20 -2.12 14.95
CA ASN A 14 10.09 -2.42 16.36
C ASN A 14 11.45 -2.17 17.06
N PRO A 15 11.54 -1.26 18.03
CA PRO A 15 12.80 -0.91 18.67
C PRO A 15 13.36 -2.03 19.57
N GLU A 16 12.55 -2.97 20.04
CA GLU A 16 12.99 -4.07 20.90
C GLU A 16 13.61 -5.21 20.10
N THR A 17 13.03 -5.53 18.93
CA THR A 17 13.48 -6.64 18.09
C THR A 17 14.35 -6.20 16.92
N MET A 18 14.38 -4.89 16.62
CA MET A 18 15.00 -4.29 15.43
C MET A 18 14.45 -4.87 14.11
N GLN A 19 13.22 -5.38 14.13
CA GLN A 19 12.55 -5.95 12.97
C GLN A 19 11.39 -5.06 12.53
N VAL A 20 11.10 -5.05 11.23
CA VAL A 20 9.90 -4.41 10.68
C VAL A 20 8.66 -5.12 11.22
N TYR A 21 7.62 -4.36 11.57
CA TYR A 21 6.34 -4.96 11.96
C TYR A 21 5.72 -5.73 10.79
N ASP A 22 5.07 -6.86 11.11
CA ASP A 22 4.23 -7.56 10.16
C ASP A 22 2.92 -6.80 9.88
N ASP A 23 2.12 -7.27 8.94
CA ASP A 23 0.84 -6.62 8.58
C ASP A 23 -0.09 -6.43 9.78
N ASN A 24 -0.10 -7.34 10.76
CA ASN A 24 -0.94 -7.22 11.94
C ASN A 24 -0.42 -6.15 12.90
N GLY A 25 0.89 -6.10 13.12
CA GLY A 25 1.54 -5.05 13.89
C GLY A 25 1.34 -3.68 13.24
N LEU A 26 1.52 -3.58 11.93
CA LEU A 26 1.31 -2.34 11.18
C LEU A 26 -0.15 -1.87 11.28
N ARG A 27 -1.14 -2.77 11.18
CA ARG A 27 -2.56 -2.41 11.42
C ARG A 27 -2.80 -1.84 12.81
N ALA A 28 -2.19 -2.41 13.85
CA ALA A 28 -2.31 -1.90 15.21
C ALA A 28 -1.67 -0.51 15.40
N LEU A 29 -0.73 -0.15 14.53
CA LEU A 29 0.04 1.10 14.57
C LEU A 29 -0.41 2.12 13.51
N ASN A 30 -1.50 1.87 12.79
CA ASN A 30 -1.95 2.66 11.64
C ASN A 30 -0.89 2.80 10.53
N GLY A 31 0.03 1.84 10.39
CA GLY A 31 1.04 1.77 9.33
C GLY A 31 0.65 0.80 8.19
N TYR A 32 -0.64 0.47 8.07
CA TYR A 32 -1.15 -0.47 7.07
C TYR A 32 -2.42 0.07 6.41
N HIS A 33 -2.43 0.07 5.07
CA HIS A 33 -3.58 0.44 4.27
C HIS A 33 -3.88 -0.64 3.23
N GLU A 34 -5.17 -0.94 3.03
CA GLU A 34 -5.64 -1.92 2.05
C GLU A 34 -6.94 -1.44 1.40
N GLU A 35 -6.96 -1.47 0.06
CA GLU A 35 -8.14 -1.10 -0.72
C GLU A 35 -8.26 -1.98 -1.97
N ILE A 36 -9.50 -2.24 -2.43
CA ILE A 36 -9.76 -2.83 -3.74
C ILE A 36 -10.23 -1.71 -4.67
N VAL A 37 -9.48 -1.49 -5.74
CA VAL A 37 -9.72 -0.41 -6.71
C VAL A 37 -10.05 -1.00 -8.08
N PRO A 38 -11.15 -0.58 -8.73
CA PRO A 38 -11.43 -0.94 -10.11
C PRO A 38 -10.57 -0.11 -11.07
N VAL A 39 -9.94 -0.76 -12.05
CA VAL A 39 -9.13 -0.14 -13.10
C VAL A 39 -9.61 -0.53 -14.49
N ASP A 40 -9.49 0.39 -15.44
CA ASP A 40 -9.76 0.15 -16.85
C ASP A 40 -8.55 -0.48 -17.56
N GLU A 41 -8.78 -1.41 -18.49
CA GLU A 41 -7.70 -2.02 -19.26
C GLU A 41 -7.56 -1.32 -20.63
N PRO A 42 -6.32 -1.08 -21.12
CA PRO A 42 -5.04 -1.36 -20.47
C PRO A 42 -4.70 -0.34 -19.39
N TYR A 43 -4.04 -0.76 -18.31
CA TYR A 43 -3.50 0.13 -17.28
C TYR A 43 -2.00 -0.09 -17.11
N ASP A 44 -1.32 0.95 -16.65
CA ASP A 44 0.09 0.93 -16.29
C ASP A 44 0.21 0.95 -14.76
N MET A 45 0.91 -0.03 -14.20
CA MET A 45 1.03 -0.18 -12.74
C MET A 45 1.81 0.97 -12.10
N ASP A 46 2.87 1.45 -12.74
CA ASP A 46 3.73 2.50 -12.17
C ASP A 46 3.00 3.84 -12.16
N ALA A 47 2.31 4.17 -13.26
CA ALA A 47 1.46 5.36 -13.33
C ALA A 47 0.29 5.30 -12.36
N PHE A 48 -0.29 4.10 -12.13
CA PHE A 48 -1.32 3.91 -11.12
C PHE A 48 -0.77 4.22 -9.72
N VAL A 49 0.37 3.66 -9.33
CA VAL A 49 0.96 3.89 -8.00
C VAL A 49 1.28 5.38 -7.79
N GLN A 50 1.88 6.04 -8.78
CA GLN A 50 2.18 7.48 -8.68
C GLN A 50 0.92 8.30 -8.42
N LYS A 51 -0.13 8.08 -9.22
CA LYS A 51 -1.40 8.79 -9.04
C LYS A 51 -2.05 8.45 -7.70
N TYR A 52 -2.01 7.18 -7.30
CA TYR A 52 -2.58 6.74 -6.04
C TYR A 52 -1.89 7.40 -4.84
N GLU A 53 -0.56 7.54 -4.85
CA GLU A 53 0.21 8.27 -3.84
C GLU A 53 -0.09 9.78 -3.85
N GLU A 54 -0.29 10.38 -5.03
CA GLU A 54 -0.72 11.79 -5.17
C GLU A 54 -2.12 12.03 -4.58
N ASP A 55 -3.06 11.10 -4.81
CA ASP A 55 -4.43 11.16 -4.31
C ASP A 55 -4.52 10.83 -2.79
N HIS A 56 -3.52 10.12 -2.24
CA HIS A 56 -3.43 9.71 -0.84
C HIS A 56 -2.13 10.20 -0.18
N PRO A 57 -1.98 11.52 0.06
CA PRO A 57 -0.76 12.10 0.59
C PRO A 57 -0.36 11.57 1.97
N GLU A 58 -1.29 10.97 2.72
CA GLU A 58 -1.04 10.29 3.99
C GLU A 58 -0.22 9.00 3.84
N LEU A 59 -0.19 8.40 2.65
CA LEU A 59 0.58 7.19 2.33
C LEU A 59 1.94 7.52 1.71
N LYS A 60 2.33 8.79 1.69
CA LYS A 60 3.56 9.23 1.03
C LYS A 60 4.79 8.56 1.65
N GLY A 61 5.61 7.94 0.79
CA GLY A 61 6.80 7.22 1.21
C GLY A 61 6.55 5.81 1.78
N TRP A 62 5.30 5.34 1.75
CA TRP A 62 4.97 3.95 2.10
C TRP A 62 5.31 3.00 0.95
N ILE A 63 5.48 1.73 1.27
CA ILE A 63 5.75 0.68 0.30
C ILE A 63 4.43 0.16 -0.27
N PHE A 64 4.23 0.38 -1.57
CA PHE A 64 3.06 -0.11 -2.30
C PHE A 64 3.28 -1.50 -2.89
N GLN A 65 2.26 -2.34 -2.78
CA GLN A 65 2.18 -3.64 -3.42
C GLN A 65 0.79 -3.82 -4.05
N LEU A 66 0.77 -4.13 -5.35
CA LEU A 66 -0.45 -4.34 -6.11
C LEU A 66 -0.67 -5.82 -6.37
N PHE A 67 -1.92 -6.27 -6.25
CA PHE A 67 -2.33 -7.62 -6.58
C PHE A 67 -3.50 -7.59 -7.54
N GLU A 68 -3.36 -8.27 -8.66
CA GLU A 68 -4.47 -8.49 -9.59
C GLU A 68 -5.44 -9.54 -9.02
N LEU A 69 -6.75 -9.26 -9.10
CA LEU A 69 -7.82 -10.15 -8.61
C LEU A 69 -8.58 -10.85 -9.74
#